data_AF-A0A9D4X0X2-F1
#
_entry.id   AF-A0A9D4X0X2-F1
#
_cell.length_a   1.000
_cell.length_b   1.000
_cell.length_c   1.000
_cell.angle_alpha   90.00
_cell.angle_beta   90.00
_cell.angle_gamma   90.00
#
_symmetry.space_group_name_H-M   'P 1'
#
loop_
_entity.id
_entity.type
_entity.pdbx_description
1 polymer ?
#
loop_
_entity_poly.entity_id
_entity_poly.type
_entity_poly.pdbx_seq_one_letter_code
_entity_poly.pdbx_strand_id
1 'polypeptide(L)'
;MLDFDRAAFIIASTATEEEMLQWYREHIVWTDKALTMKLIRKGILSRIYAPMVIMQSLRESGVFSSVIAKAAQTTTSKDKFLKSVESSNSTRNDRSEMISSRKIDAGGVSQTIARRILEVIDDSIPSAIPPLSPPSYDDADFHTS
;
A
#
# COMPACT_ATOMS: atom_id res chain seq x y z
N MET A 1 13.25 10.17 -20.99
CA MET A 1 14.26 10.92 -20.22
C MET A 1 13.70 12.32 -20.05
N LEU A 2 13.55 12.82 -18.81
CA LEU A 2 12.99 14.15 -18.61
C LEU A 2 13.94 15.22 -19.16
N ASP A 3 13.40 16.40 -19.50
CA ASP A 3 14.23 17.53 -19.94
C ASP A 3 15.23 17.95 -18.87
N PHE A 4 14.85 17.81 -17.59
CA PHE A 4 15.75 17.99 -16.45
C PHE A 4 16.93 17.02 -16.49
N ASP A 5 16.68 15.72 -16.71
CA ASP A 5 17.74 14.70 -16.76
C ASP A 5 18.75 15.01 -17.88
N ARG A 6 18.24 15.47 -19.03
CA ARG A 6 19.08 15.89 -20.16
C ARG A 6 19.92 17.11 -19.79
N ALA A 7 19.30 18.15 -19.23
CA ALA A 7 20.00 19.39 -18.87
C ALA A 7 21.04 19.16 -17.76
N ALA A 8 20.70 18.36 -16.75
CA ALA A 8 21.60 17.96 -15.67
C ALA A 8 22.81 17.20 -16.21
N PHE A 9 22.61 16.28 -17.16
CA PHE A 9 23.70 15.56 -17.81
C PHE A 9 24.63 16.48 -18.60
N ILE A 10 24.08 17.43 -19.36
CA ILE A 10 24.89 18.41 -20.10
C ILE A 10 25.70 19.26 -19.13
N ILE A 11 25.07 19.86 -18.12
CA ILE A 11 25.79 20.70 -17.14
C ILE A 11 26.86 19.93 -16.37
N ALA A 12 26.57 18.69 -15.95
CA ALA A 12 27.57 17.86 -15.28
C ALA A 12 28.75 17.45 -16.18
N SER A 13 28.57 17.45 -17.51
CA SER A 13 29.63 17.08 -18.47
C SER A 13 30.37 18.27 -19.08
N THR A 14 29.77 19.47 -19.06
CA THR A 14 30.32 20.64 -19.77
C THR A 14 30.66 21.83 -18.86
N ALA A 15 30.08 21.94 -17.67
CA ALA A 15 30.30 23.08 -16.79
C ALA A 15 31.42 22.81 -15.77
N THR A 16 31.97 23.89 -15.21
CA THR A 16 32.86 23.81 -14.04
C THR A 16 32.08 23.39 -12.79
N GLU A 17 32.77 22.95 -11.75
CA GLU A 17 32.12 22.46 -10.52
C GLU A 17 31.23 23.55 -9.89
N GLU A 18 31.71 24.79 -9.85
CA GLU A 18 30.99 25.93 -9.28
C GLU A 18 29.72 26.25 -10.07
N GLU A 19 29.81 26.27 -11.40
CA GLU A 19 28.67 26.53 -12.30
C GLU A 19 27.65 25.40 -12.25
N MET A 20 28.12 24.14 -12.18
CA MET A 20 27.26 22.98 -12.03
C MET A 20 26.52 23.02 -10.69
N LEU A 21 27.21 23.34 -9.58
CA LEU A 21 26.59 23.48 -8.26
C LEU A 21 25.59 24.65 -8.22
N GLN A 22 25.90 25.76 -8.88
CA GLN A 22 25.00 26.90 -8.98
C GLN A 22 23.74 26.55 -9.79
N TRP A 23 23.91 25.89 -10.94
CA TRP A 23 22.82 25.42 -11.76
C TRP A 23 21.89 24.48 -10.98
N TYR A 24 22.46 23.51 -10.25
CA TYR A 24 21.69 22.61 -9.39
C TYR A 24 20.92 23.36 -8.31
N ARG A 25 21.54 24.34 -7.65
CA ARG A 25 20.86 25.18 -6.64
C ARG A 25 19.67 25.94 -7.23
N GLU A 26 19.75 26.40 -8.46
CA GLU A 26 18.65 27.13 -9.12
C GLU A 26 17.53 26.21 -9.61
N HIS A 27 17.85 25.00 -10.04
CA HIS A 27 16.89 24.10 -10.70
C HIS A 27 16.27 23.06 -9.76
N ILE A 28 16.86 22.83 -8.58
CA ILE A 28 16.30 21.96 -7.55
C ILE A 28 15.27 22.73 -6.72
N VAL A 29 14.03 22.21 -6.68
CA VAL A 29 12.85 22.78 -5.98
C VAL A 29 13.09 23.18 -4.52
N TRP A 30 14.07 22.59 -3.86
CA TRP A 30 14.33 22.73 -2.43
C TRP A 30 14.93 24.10 -2.03
N THR A 31 15.44 24.89 -2.98
CA THR A 31 15.95 26.25 -2.71
C THR A 31 14.87 27.32 -2.79
N ASP A 32 13.81 27.09 -3.56
CA ASP A 32 12.65 27.98 -3.61
C ASP A 32 11.74 27.72 -2.40
N LYS A 33 11.88 28.60 -1.40
CA LYS A 33 11.06 28.57 -0.18
C LYS A 33 9.57 28.71 -0.47
N ALA A 34 9.17 29.49 -1.48
CA ALA A 34 7.77 29.71 -1.79
C ALA A 34 7.13 28.46 -2.42
N LEU A 35 7.83 27.82 -3.36
CA LEU A 35 7.39 26.54 -3.93
C LEU A 35 7.39 25.42 -2.88
N THR A 36 8.43 25.35 -2.04
CA THR A 36 8.50 24.39 -0.94
C THR A 36 7.32 24.55 0.02
N MET A 37 6.97 25.78 0.42
CA MET A 37 5.80 26.02 1.26
C MET A 37 4.48 25.65 0.57
N LYS A 38 4.34 25.88 -0.74
CA LYS A 38 3.18 25.42 -1.50
C LYS A 38 3.08 23.89 -1.51
N LEU A 39 4.20 23.19 -1.70
CA LEU A 39 4.26 21.72 -1.71
C LEU A 39 3.95 21.11 -0.34
N ILE A 40 4.41 21.76 0.74
CA ILE A 40 4.09 21.38 2.13
C ILE A 40 2.61 21.59 2.41
N ARG A 41 2.03 22.76 2.06
CA ARG A 41 0.59 23.02 2.25
C ARG A 41 -0.29 22.05 1.45
N LYS A 42 0.15 21.66 0.25
CA LYS A 42 -0.50 20.61 -0.55
C LYS A 42 -0.24 19.18 -0.01
N GLY A 43 0.60 19.03 1.00
CA GLY A 43 0.95 17.75 1.62
C GLY A 43 1.80 16.82 0.77
N ILE A 44 2.31 17.27 -0.38
CA ILE A 44 3.10 16.44 -1.32
C ILE A 44 4.43 16.05 -0.68
N LEU A 45 5.15 17.03 -0.13
CA LEU A 45 6.44 16.80 0.50
C LEU A 45 6.31 15.92 1.76
N SER A 46 5.27 16.17 2.56
CA SER A 46 4.97 15.40 3.77
C SER A 46 4.65 13.94 3.46
N ARG A 47 3.93 13.65 2.38
CA ARG A 47 3.60 12.28 1.96
C ARG A 47 4.81 11.46 1.52
N ILE A 48 5.87 12.10 1.05
CA ILE A 48 7.11 11.41 0.66
C ILE A 48 8.02 11.27 1.88
N TYR A 49 8.17 12.36 2.64
CA TYR A 49 9.13 12.42 3.74
C TYR A 49 8.67 11.65 4.98
N ALA A 50 7.38 11.70 5.34
CA ALA A 50 6.88 11.03 6.54
C ALA A 50 7.03 9.49 6.47
N PRO A 51 6.64 8.79 5.40
CA PRO A 51 6.88 7.35 5.30
C PRO A 51 8.36 7.00 5.35
N MET A 52 9.22 7.82 4.74
CA MET A 52 10.67 7.63 4.77
C MET A 52 11.22 7.69 6.20
N VAL A 53 10.84 8.71 6.97
CA VAL A 53 11.27 8.87 8.38
C VAL A 53 10.71 7.76 9.28
N ILE A 54 9.46 7.36 9.08
CA ILE A 54 8.85 6.26 9.83
C ILE A 54 9.61 4.95 9.55
N MET A 55 9.87 4.64 8.27
CA MET A 55 10.63 3.45 7.89
C MET A 55 12.06 3.46 8.42
N GLN A 56 12.70 4.62 8.42
CA GLN A 56 14.06 4.78 8.94
C GLN A 56 14.10 4.53 10.46
N SER A 57 13.21 5.17 11.23
CA SER A 57 13.15 4.98 12.68
C SER A 57 12.76 3.56 13.10
N LEU A 58 11.86 2.90 12.35
CA LEU A 58 11.52 1.50 12.55
C LEU A 58 12.70 0.55 12.25
N ARG A 59 13.53 0.90 11.27
CA ARG A 59 14.75 0.15 10.94
C ARG A 59 15.82 0.30 12.03
N GLU A 60 16.07 1.53 12.47
CA GLU A 60 17.06 1.86 13.51
C GLU A 60 16.69 1.28 14.87
N SER A 61 15.38 1.23 15.20
CA SER A 61 14.90 0.61 16.46
C SER A 61 14.96 -0.92 16.47
N GLY A 62 15.26 -1.58 15.34
CA GLY A 62 15.30 -3.05 15.24
C GLY A 62 13.93 -3.75 15.37
N VAL A 63 12.85 -2.99 15.60
CA VAL A 63 11.48 -3.53 15.66
C VAL A 63 11.07 -4.10 14.31
N PHE A 64 11.44 -3.40 13.22
CA PHE A 64 11.12 -3.82 11.86
C PHE A 64 11.70 -5.19 11.51
N SER A 65 12.97 -5.45 11.86
CA SER A 65 13.63 -6.74 11.58
C SER A 65 13.04 -7.87 12.43
N SER A 66 12.73 -7.61 13.70
CA SER A 66 12.10 -8.58 14.61
C SER A 66 10.71 -9.01 14.13
N VAL A 67 9.86 -8.06 13.70
CA VAL A 67 8.52 -8.34 13.17
C VAL A 67 8.58 -9.12 11.86
N ILE A 68 9.50 -8.77 10.95
CA ILE A 68 9.68 -9.52 9.69
C ILE A 68 10.15 -10.95 9.96
N ALA A 69 11.14 -11.13 10.83
CA ALA A 69 11.63 -12.45 11.20
C ALA A 69 10.51 -13.30 11.83
N LYS A 70 9.71 -12.71 12.72
CA LYS A 70 8.56 -13.38 13.34
C LYS A 70 7.47 -13.71 12.32
N ALA A 71 7.16 -12.79 11.40
CA ALA A 71 6.20 -13.03 10.33
C ALA A 71 6.64 -14.18 9.40
N ALA A 72 7.91 -14.23 9.01
CA ALA A 72 8.48 -15.30 8.19
C ALA A 72 8.44 -16.68 8.91
N GLN A 73 8.60 -16.70 10.23
CA GLN A 73 8.42 -17.92 11.02
C GLN A 73 6.94 -18.35 11.10
N THR A 74 6.00 -17.41 11.16
CA THR A 74 4.57 -17.76 11.18
C THR A 74 4.04 -18.29 9.85
N THR A 75 4.57 -17.84 8.70
CA THR A 75 4.16 -18.38 7.39
C THR A 75 4.63 -19.82 7.20
N THR A 76 5.89 -20.12 7.56
CA THR A 76 6.42 -21.49 7.52
C THR A 76 5.74 -22.42 8.54
N SER A 77 5.36 -21.88 9.71
CA SER A 77 4.56 -22.61 10.70
C SER A 77 3.16 -22.92 10.18
N LYS A 78 2.49 -21.97 9.51
CA LYS A 78 1.17 -22.19 8.89
C LYS A 78 1.21 -23.27 7.81
N ASP A 79 2.24 -23.28 6.96
CA ASP A 79 2.44 -24.35 5.98
C ASP A 79 2.68 -25.72 6.64
N LYS A 80 3.36 -25.75 7.79
CA LYS A 80 3.54 -26.97 8.58
C LYS A 80 2.23 -27.44 9.23
N PHE A 81 1.39 -26.51 9.72
CA PHE A 81 0.06 -26.82 10.23
C PHE A 81 -0.86 -27.37 9.14
N LEU A 82 -0.84 -26.79 7.94
CA LEU A 82 -1.63 -27.29 6.79
C LEU A 82 -1.19 -28.71 6.38
N LYS A 83 0.13 -28.98 6.34
CA LYS A 83 0.66 -30.32 6.08
C LYS A 83 0.27 -31.34 7.16
N SER A 84 0.21 -30.92 8.42
CA SER A 84 -0.22 -31.79 9.53
C SER A 84 -1.68 -32.22 9.39
N VAL A 85 -2.57 -31.30 8.99
CA VAL A 85 -4.02 -31.58 8.84
C VAL A 85 -4.30 -32.47 7.64
N GLU A 86 -3.57 -32.30 6.53
CA GLU A 86 -3.72 -33.15 5.34
C GLU A 86 -3.20 -34.58 5.56
N SER A 87 -2.14 -34.74 6.36
CA SER A 87 -1.60 -36.07 6.70
C SER A 87 -2.53 -36.93 7.58
N SER A 88 -3.50 -36.33 8.26
CA SER A 88 -4.38 -37.02 9.22
C SER A 88 -5.65 -37.63 8.61
N ASN A 89 -5.91 -37.49 7.30
CA ASN A 89 -7.10 -38.08 6.66
C ASN A 89 -6.82 -39.34 5.80
N SER A 90 -5.55 -39.73 5.62
CA SER A 90 -5.18 -40.87 4.78
C SER A 90 -5.26 -42.18 5.57
N THR A 91 -6.49 -42.61 5.91
CA THR A 91 -6.80 -43.99 6.26
C THR A 91 -8.31 -44.21 6.26
N ARG A 92 -8.89 -44.42 5.07
CA ARG A 92 -10.07 -45.29 4.97
C ARG A 92 -10.21 -45.88 3.56
N ASN A 93 -10.00 -47.18 3.52
CA ASN A 93 -10.09 -48.08 2.37
C ASN A 93 -11.54 -48.20 1.83
N ASP A 94 -11.58 -48.48 0.53
CA ASP A 94 -12.49 -49.37 -0.20
C ASP A 94 -13.98 -49.03 -0.42
N ARG A 95 -14.28 -48.86 -1.72
CA ARG A 95 -15.40 -49.44 -2.50
C ARG A 95 -16.84 -49.31 -1.95
N SER A 96 -17.70 -48.56 -2.66
CA SER A 96 -18.83 -49.12 -3.43
C SER A 96 -19.78 -48.03 -3.95
N GLU A 97 -20.25 -48.24 -5.18
CA GLU A 97 -21.59 -47.92 -5.73
C GLU A 97 -22.21 -46.52 -5.61
N MET A 98 -22.31 -45.88 -6.78
CA MET A 98 -23.57 -45.60 -7.47
C MET A 98 -24.73 -45.04 -6.61
N ILE A 99 -24.92 -43.71 -6.67
CA ILE A 99 -26.28 -43.15 -6.66
C ILE A 99 -26.45 -42.18 -7.83
N SER A 100 -27.43 -42.56 -8.64
CA SER A 100 -27.91 -41.98 -9.88
C SER A 100 -28.79 -40.75 -9.66
N SER A 101 -28.70 -39.82 -10.62
CA SER A 101 -29.72 -38.91 -11.18
C SER A 101 -30.54 -37.96 -10.28
N ARG A 102 -30.41 -36.66 -10.56
CA ARG A 102 -31.53 -35.90 -11.16
C ARG A 102 -31.04 -34.68 -11.94
N LYS A 103 -31.49 -34.62 -13.19
CA LYS A 103 -31.30 -33.58 -14.21
C LYS A 103 -32.48 -32.60 -14.12
N ILE A 104 -32.19 -31.30 -13.98
CA ILE A 104 -33.09 -30.13 -14.12
C ILE A 104 -32.18 -28.90 -13.98
N ASP A 105 -32.20 -27.84 -14.75
CA ASP A 105 -32.81 -27.40 -16.01
C ASP A 105 -31.97 -26.16 -16.41
N ALA A 106 -31.91 -25.83 -17.69
CA ALA A 106 -31.07 -24.76 -18.22
C ALA A 106 -31.67 -23.37 -17.94
N GLY A 107 -30.96 -22.52 -17.21
CA GLY A 107 -31.29 -21.09 -17.19
C GLY A 107 -30.71 -20.30 -16.01
N GLY A 108 -29.72 -19.44 -16.29
CA GLY A 108 -29.56 -18.19 -15.54
C GLY A 108 -28.35 -18.08 -14.61
N VAL A 109 -27.32 -17.40 -15.13
CA VAL A 109 -26.33 -16.58 -14.40
C VAL A 109 -25.39 -17.30 -13.42
N SER A 110 -24.21 -17.64 -13.92
CA SER A 110 -23.03 -17.92 -13.11
C SER A 110 -22.67 -16.68 -12.28
N GLN A 111 -22.91 -16.71 -10.97
CA GLN A 111 -22.30 -15.76 -10.03
C GLN A 111 -21.11 -16.42 -9.35
N THR A 112 -19.95 -16.23 -9.97
CA THR A 112 -18.65 -16.30 -9.31
C THR A 112 -18.56 -15.20 -8.24
N ILE A 113 -18.89 -15.51 -6.99
CA ILE A 113 -18.37 -14.74 -5.86
C ILE A 113 -18.34 -15.59 -4.58
N ALA A 114 -17.19 -16.21 -4.30
CA ALA A 114 -16.88 -16.75 -2.98
C ALA A 114 -16.57 -15.56 -2.05
N ARG A 115 -17.60 -14.95 -1.47
CA ARG A 115 -17.43 -14.00 -0.36
C ARG A 115 -17.00 -14.79 0.88
N ARG A 116 -15.72 -14.71 1.27
CA ARG A 116 -15.30 -15.10 2.62
C ARG A 116 -15.85 -14.05 3.59
N ILE A 117 -16.93 -14.38 4.28
CA ILE A 117 -17.45 -13.61 5.40
C ILE A 117 -16.54 -13.92 6.60
N LEU A 118 -15.86 -12.90 7.13
CA LEU A 118 -15.14 -13.02 8.40
C LEU A 118 -16.17 -12.82 9.51
N GLU A 119 -16.60 -13.93 10.11
CA GLU A 119 -17.51 -13.92 11.26
C GLU A 119 -16.73 -13.41 12.48
N VAL A 120 -16.97 -12.16 12.87
CA VAL A 120 -16.42 -11.55 14.07
C VAL A 120 -17.37 -11.85 15.21
N ILE A 121 -16.98 -12.79 16.08
CA ILE A 121 -17.67 -13.08 17.34
C ILE A 121 -17.02 -12.20 18.41
N ASP A 122 -17.40 -10.92 18.47
CA ASP A 122 -17.16 -10.09 19.64
C ASP A 122 -18.09 -8.87 19.64
N ASP A 123 -19.00 -8.80 20.61
CA ASP A 123 -19.95 -7.70 20.80
C ASP A 123 -19.28 -6.42 21.35
N SER A 124 -17.94 -6.45 21.56
CA SER A 124 -17.17 -5.34 22.13
C SER A 124 -16.50 -4.41 21.10
N ILE A 125 -16.57 -4.71 19.80
CA ILE A 125 -15.88 -3.90 18.78
C ILE A 125 -16.65 -2.61 18.50
N PRO A 126 -16.02 -1.42 18.65
CA PRO A 126 -16.66 -0.16 18.31
C PRO A 126 -17.05 -0.15 16.83
N SER A 127 -18.32 0.22 16.56
CA SER A 127 -18.87 0.36 15.21
C SER A 127 -17.93 1.17 14.32
N ALA A 128 -17.61 0.65 13.13
CA ALA A 128 -16.70 1.29 12.21
C ALA A 128 -17.20 2.69 11.82
N ILE A 129 -16.42 3.71 12.12
CA ILE A 129 -16.75 5.09 11.77
C ILE A 129 -16.52 5.27 10.27
N PRO A 130 -17.54 5.66 9.48
CA PRO A 130 -17.37 5.92 8.06
C PRO A 130 -16.44 7.12 7.84
N PRO A 131 -15.68 7.15 6.73
CA PRO A 131 -14.78 8.26 6.44
C PRO A 131 -15.55 9.57 6.30
N LEU A 132 -14.99 10.66 6.83
CA LEU A 132 -15.53 12.00 6.66
C LEU A 132 -15.38 12.44 5.20
N SER A 133 -16.37 13.20 4.73
CA SER A 133 -16.31 13.87 3.42
C SER A 133 -15.13 14.84 3.35
N PRO A 134 -14.52 15.03 2.17
CA PRO A 134 -13.43 15.98 2.01
C PRO A 134 -13.87 17.40 2.40
N PRO A 135 -12.96 18.27 2.88
CA PRO A 135 -13.27 19.66 3.20
C PRO A 135 -13.90 20.36 1.99
N SER A 136 -15.05 21.01 2.19
CA SER A 136 -15.67 21.88 1.20
C SER A 136 -14.77 23.11 0.98
N TYR A 137 -14.54 23.47 -0.27
CA TYR A 137 -14.00 24.78 -0.59
C TYR A 137 -15.18 25.75 -0.52
N ASP A 138 -15.28 26.52 0.56
CA ASP A 138 -16.15 27.68 0.57
C ASP A 138 -15.59 28.66 -0.46
N ASP A 139 -16.37 28.93 -1.51
CA ASP A 139 -16.09 30.00 -2.46
C ASP A 139 -16.01 31.30 -1.66
N ALA A 140 -14.81 31.89 -1.63
CA ALA A 140 -14.62 33.20 -1.03
C ALA A 140 -15.47 34.21 -1.82
N ASP A 141 -16.55 34.67 -1.20
CA ASP A 141 -17.37 35.78 -1.67
C ASP A 141 -16.46 37.00 -1.94
N PHE A 142 -16.17 37.23 -3.23
CA PHE A 142 -15.67 38.51 -3.70
C PHE A 142 -16.80 39.54 -3.61
N HIS A 143 -16.97 40.13 -2.44
CA HIS A 143 -17.71 41.39 -2.32
C HIS A 143 -16.91 42.49 -3.01
N THR A 144 -17.37 42.86 -4.20
CA THR A 144 -17.00 44.10 -4.87
C THR A 144 -17.63 45.29 -4.14
N SER A 145 -16.83 46.32 -3.89
CA SER A 145 -17.26 47.71 -3.65
C SER A 145 -16.19 48.64 -4.19
#